data_AF-L9WYI1-F1
#
_entry.id   AF-L9WYI1-F1
#
_cell.length_a   1.000
_cell.length_b   1.000
_cell.length_c   1.000
_cell.angle_alpha   90.00
_cell.angle_beta   90.00
_cell.angle_gamma   90.00
#
_symmetry.space_group_name_H-M   'P 1'
#
loop_
_entity.id
_entity.type
_entity.pdbx_description
1 polymer ?
#
loop_
_entity_poly.entity_id
_entity_poly.type
_entity_poly.pdbx_seq_one_letter_code
_entity_poly.pdbx_strand_id
1 'polypeptide(L)'
;MNDADNADGRTARRTKRTERTDATRVRTDGGTAGTADADTDAADASAATRIGVDVGGTFTDVALSVDDSLVTAKVPSTTPQHLGVLEGLRKACDDAGIDPAEIDEFAHAMTAVSYTHL
;
A
#
# COMPACT_ATOMS: atom_id res chain seq x y z
N MET A 1 -52.29 23.93 17.66
CA MET A 1 -52.45 25.05 16.71
C MET A 1 -51.69 26.23 17.28
N ASN A 2 -50.44 26.40 16.83
CA ASN A 2 -49.79 27.70 16.74
C ASN A 2 -48.58 27.51 15.82
N ASP A 3 -48.71 28.12 14.65
CA ASP A 3 -47.68 28.30 13.65
C ASP A 3 -46.76 29.46 14.02
N ALA A 4 -45.59 29.44 13.37
CA ALA A 4 -44.73 30.56 12.99
C ALA A 4 -43.42 30.77 13.79
N ASP A 5 -42.35 30.28 13.14
CA ASP A 5 -41.27 31.11 12.57
C ASP A 5 -40.27 31.76 13.54
N ASN A 6 -39.08 31.15 13.65
CA ASN A 6 -37.85 31.93 13.67
C ASN A 6 -36.70 31.11 13.07
N ALA A 7 -35.99 31.76 12.16
CA ALA A 7 -34.95 31.22 11.31
C ALA A 7 -33.59 31.09 12.01
N ASP A 8 -32.69 30.45 11.26
CA ASP A 8 -31.23 30.52 11.34
C ASP A 8 -30.52 29.44 12.17
N GLY A 9 -29.51 28.83 11.55
CA GLY A 9 -28.82 27.67 12.10
C GLY A 9 -28.16 26.78 11.06
N ARG A 10 -27.54 27.41 10.05
CA ARG A 10 -26.66 26.80 9.06
C ARG A 10 -25.57 25.98 9.78
N THR A 11 -25.76 24.68 9.95
CA THR A 11 -24.76 23.75 10.49
C THR A 11 -24.31 22.79 9.39
N ALA A 12 -23.45 23.30 8.52
CA ALA A 12 -22.65 22.50 7.61
C ALA A 12 -21.75 21.55 8.43
N ARG A 13 -22.17 20.29 8.55
CA ARG A 13 -21.42 19.26 9.26
C ARG A 13 -20.28 18.77 8.35
N ARG A 14 -19.16 19.48 8.46
CA ARG A 14 -17.77 19.10 8.13
C ARG A 14 -17.61 17.62 7.77
N THR A 15 -17.60 17.31 6.47
CA THR A 15 -17.20 16.01 5.95
C THR A 15 -15.74 15.78 6.32
N LYS A 16 -15.47 14.64 6.97
CA LYS A 16 -14.11 14.24 7.38
C LYS A 16 -13.23 14.21 6.14
N ARG A 17 -12.23 15.08 6.10
CA ARG A 17 -11.12 15.06 5.15
C ARG A 17 -10.32 13.79 5.44
N THR A 18 -10.64 12.72 4.76
CA THR A 18 -9.79 11.53 4.68
C THR A 18 -8.47 12.00 4.08
N GLU A 19 -7.38 11.83 4.82
CA GLU A 19 -6.04 12.12 4.34
C GLU A 19 -5.84 11.29 3.07
N ARG A 20 -5.48 11.96 1.97
CA ARG A 20 -5.16 11.28 0.71
C ARG A 20 -4.03 10.31 0.99
N THR A 21 -4.35 9.02 0.99
CA THR A 21 -3.37 7.96 1.07
C THR A 21 -2.61 7.91 -0.24
N ASP A 22 -1.30 8.11 -0.16
CA ASP A 22 -0.35 8.09 -1.27
C ASP A 22 -0.13 6.63 -1.73
N ALA A 23 -1.13 6.07 -2.40
CA ALA A 23 -1.03 4.77 -3.06
C ALA A 23 -0.77 5.04 -4.55
N THR A 24 0.43 4.70 -5.01
CA THR A 24 0.80 4.86 -6.41
C THR A 24 0.73 3.50 -7.08
N ARG A 25 -0.16 3.36 -8.06
CA ARG A 25 -0.16 2.21 -8.98
C ARG A 25 0.75 2.56 -10.15
N VAL A 26 1.80 1.79 -10.35
CA VAL A 26 2.67 1.88 -11.51
C VAL A 26 2.44 0.64 -12.36
N ARG A 27 2.05 0.83 -13.62
CA ARG A 27 2.11 -0.25 -14.61
C ARG A 27 3.57 -0.38 -15.01
N THR A 28 4.14 -1.56 -14.90
CA THR A 28 5.44 -1.80 -15.52
C THR A 28 5.17 -2.06 -16.99
N ASP A 29 5.28 -1.01 -17.82
CA ASP A 29 5.14 -1.18 -19.27
C ASP A 29 6.22 -2.17 -19.74
N GLY A 30 5.80 -3.34 -20.23
CA GLY A 30 6.65 -4.34 -20.87
C GLY A 30 7.19 -3.88 -22.23
N GLY A 31 7.90 -2.76 -22.26
CA GLY A 31 8.48 -2.17 -23.46
C GLY A 31 9.57 -3.06 -24.05
N THR A 32 9.26 -3.74 -25.15
CA THR A 32 10.23 -4.47 -25.97
C THR A 32 11.17 -3.49 -26.70
N ALA A 33 12.43 -3.41 -26.25
CA ALA A 33 13.56 -2.91 -27.04
C ALA A 33 14.65 -4.01 -27.06
N GLY A 34 15.09 -4.37 -28.26
CA GLY A 34 15.74 -5.65 -28.55
C GLY A 34 17.19 -5.86 -28.10
N THR A 35 17.49 -7.17 -28.05
CA THR A 35 18.75 -7.94 -28.19
C THR A 35 19.87 -7.77 -27.17
N ALA A 36 19.92 -8.69 -26.20
CA ALA A 36 21.12 -9.41 -25.82
C ALA A 36 20.73 -10.76 -25.21
N ASP A 37 21.37 -11.84 -25.67
CA ASP A 37 21.16 -13.22 -25.24
C ASP A 37 21.32 -13.40 -23.72
N ALA A 38 20.30 -13.93 -23.04
CA ALA A 38 20.41 -14.56 -21.74
C ALA A 38 19.24 -15.52 -21.49
N ASP A 39 19.60 -16.79 -21.33
CA ASP A 39 18.86 -17.95 -20.80
C ASP A 39 17.32 -17.97 -20.82
N THR A 40 16.83 -18.94 -21.61
CA THR A 40 15.47 -19.47 -21.55
C THR A 40 15.22 -20.17 -20.20
N ASP A 41 14.70 -19.43 -19.22
CA ASP A 41 13.85 -19.97 -18.14
C ASP A 41 12.46 -19.31 -18.14
N ALA A 42 12.04 -18.82 -19.31
CA ALA A 42 10.67 -18.40 -19.57
C ALA A 42 9.77 -19.64 -19.79
N ALA A 43 9.65 -20.48 -18.76
CA ALA A 43 8.75 -21.63 -18.76
C ALA A 43 7.70 -21.45 -17.65
N ASP A 44 6.56 -20.88 -18.06
CA ASP A 44 5.31 -20.82 -17.29
C ASP A 44 5.34 -19.97 -16.00
N ALA A 45 5.74 -18.70 -16.14
CA ALA A 45 5.53 -17.71 -15.10
C ALA A 45 4.03 -17.34 -15.04
N SER A 46 3.21 -18.19 -14.43
CA SER A 46 2.09 -17.67 -13.63
C SER A 46 2.70 -16.58 -12.76
N ALA A 47 2.43 -15.31 -13.05
CA ALA A 47 3.20 -14.22 -12.50
C ALA A 47 3.04 -14.22 -10.97
N ALA A 48 4.04 -14.76 -10.28
CA ALA A 48 3.98 -14.98 -8.85
C ALA A 48 3.71 -13.65 -8.14
N THR A 49 2.69 -13.64 -7.29
CA THR A 49 2.30 -12.46 -6.51
C THR A 49 3.26 -12.33 -5.33
N ARG A 50 4.03 -11.25 -5.30
CA ARG A 50 5.07 -11.03 -4.28
C ARG A 50 4.81 -9.76 -3.51
N ILE A 51 5.00 -9.81 -2.19
CA ILE A 51 4.91 -8.63 -1.33
C ILE A 51 6.21 -8.40 -0.54
N GLY A 52 6.69 -7.16 -0.56
CA GLY A 52 7.80 -6.68 0.27
C GLY A 52 7.32 -5.64 1.26
N VAL A 53 7.78 -5.72 2.50
CA VAL A 53 7.46 -4.76 3.57
C VAL A 53 8.71 -4.27 4.26
N ASP A 54 8.93 -2.95 4.29
CA ASP A 54 10.00 -2.29 5.06
C ASP A 54 9.41 -1.49 6.23
N VAL A 55 9.71 -1.91 7.45
CA VAL A 55 9.28 -1.20 8.66
C VAL A 55 10.35 -0.18 9.05
N GLY A 56 10.03 1.10 8.85
CA GLY A 56 10.85 2.23 9.31
C GLY A 56 10.42 2.77 10.68
N GLY A 57 11.08 3.85 11.11
CA GLY A 57 10.77 4.51 12.40
C GLY A 57 9.42 5.25 12.40
N THR A 58 9.06 5.89 11.29
CA THR A 58 7.82 6.67 11.17
C THR A 58 6.77 5.98 10.32
N PHE A 59 7.21 5.31 9.26
CA PHE A 59 6.33 4.69 8.28
C PHE A 59 6.77 3.27 7.98
N THR A 60 5.79 2.45 7.66
CA THR A 60 5.95 1.14 7.03
C THR A 60 5.60 1.28 5.56
N ASP A 61 6.54 0.91 4.69
CA ASP A 61 6.41 0.95 3.24
C ASP A 61 6.15 -0.48 2.73
N VAL A 62 5.15 -0.62 1.85
CA VAL A 62 4.73 -1.90 1.26
C VAL A 62 4.77 -1.80 -0.25
N ALA A 63 5.32 -2.82 -0.89
CA ALA A 63 5.34 -2.99 -2.34
C ALA A 63 4.77 -4.36 -2.70
N LEU A 64 3.72 -4.39 -3.51
CA LEU A 64 3.03 -5.57 -3.98
C LEU A 64 3.18 -5.66 -5.51
N SER A 65 3.80 -6.74 -5.98
CA SER A 65 3.94 -7.07 -7.40
C SER A 65 2.90 -8.11 -7.77
N VAL A 66 2.03 -7.79 -8.72
CA VAL A 66 0.99 -8.68 -9.27
C VAL A 66 1.05 -8.53 -10.79
N ASP A 67 1.25 -9.63 -11.51
CA ASP A 67 1.45 -9.60 -12.96
C ASP A 67 2.53 -8.57 -13.36
N ASP A 68 2.20 -7.67 -14.29
CA ASP A 68 3.01 -6.54 -14.75
C ASP A 68 2.65 -5.23 -14.01
N SER A 69 2.17 -5.31 -12.77
CA SER A 69 1.76 -4.16 -11.97
C SER A 69 2.45 -4.12 -10.62
N LEU A 70 2.85 -2.91 -10.23
CA LEU A 70 3.38 -2.61 -8.90
C LEU A 70 2.40 -1.69 -8.17
N VAL A 71 1.95 -2.14 -7.00
CA VAL A 71 1.11 -1.37 -6.07
C VAL A 71 1.92 -1.07 -4.83
N THR A 72 1.98 0.20 -4.44
CA THR A 72 2.66 0.61 -3.21
C THR A 72 1.68 1.20 -2.19
N ALA A 73 1.97 0.96 -0.91
CA ALA A 73 1.25 1.56 0.19
C ALA A 73 2.23 2.04 1.26
N LYS A 74 1.99 3.25 1.76
CA LYS A 74 2.65 3.81 2.93
C LYS A 74 1.65 3.95 4.07
N VAL A 75 2.02 3.47 5.26
CA VAL A 75 1.21 3.56 6.48
C VAL A 75 2.09 3.97 7.66
N PRO A 76 1.55 4.61 8.71
CA PRO A 76 2.31 4.90 9.92
C PRO A 76 2.88 3.61 10.55
N SER A 77 4.13 3.65 11.02
CA SER A 77 4.68 2.59 11.84
C SER A 77 3.97 2.55 13.19
N THR A 78 3.77 1.36 13.73
CA THR A 78 3.02 1.15 14.98
C THR A 78 3.83 0.37 16.00
N THR A 79 3.38 0.41 17.26
CA THR A 79 3.84 -0.50 18.32
C THR A 79 2.62 -1.25 18.85
N PRO A 80 2.58 -2.59 18.75
CA PRO A 80 3.58 -3.47 18.14
C PRO A 80 3.62 -3.39 16.61
N GLN A 81 4.81 -3.57 16.01
CA GLN A 81 5.10 -3.29 14.59
C GLN A 81 4.28 -4.11 13.60
N HIS A 82 3.86 -5.33 13.97
CA HIS A 82 3.06 -6.19 13.10
C HIS A 82 1.72 -5.56 12.71
N LEU A 83 1.18 -4.62 13.49
CA LEU A 83 -0.06 -3.94 13.13
C LEU A 83 0.11 -3.05 11.91
N GLY A 84 1.24 -2.34 11.80
CA GLY A 84 1.56 -1.51 10.64
C GLY A 84 1.81 -2.34 9.39
N VAL A 85 2.48 -3.49 9.55
CA VAL A 85 2.66 -4.47 8.47
C VAL A 85 1.31 -4.99 7.95
N LEU A 86 0.42 -5.42 8.85
CA LEU A 86 -0.90 -5.94 8.47
C LEU A 86 -1.79 -4.87 7.81
N GLU A 87 -1.71 -3.62 8.27
CA GLU A 87 -2.45 -2.51 7.67
C GLU A 87 -1.92 -2.17 6.27
N GLY A 88 -0.60 -2.10 6.12
CA GLY A 88 0.04 -1.84 4.83
C GLY A 88 -0.25 -2.96 3.81
N LEU A 89 -0.18 -4.22 4.25
CA LEU A 89 -0.52 -5.39 3.42
C LEU A 89 -1.97 -5.34 2.95
N ARG A 90 -2.93 -5.15 3.86
CA ARG A 90 -4.35 -5.05 3.52
C ARG A 90 -4.60 -3.96 2.50
N LYS A 91 -4.04 -2.78 2.75
CA LYS A 91 -4.18 -1.63 1.85
C LYS A 91 -3.63 -1.91 0.45
N ALA A 92 -2.44 -2.52 0.35
CA ALA A 92 -1.86 -2.88 -0.93
C ALA A 92 -2.71 -3.92 -1.69
N CYS A 93 -3.24 -4.94 -0.99
CA CYS A 93 -4.12 -5.95 -1.57
C CYS A 93 -5.46 -5.35 -2.05
N ASP A 94 -6.09 -4.52 -1.20
CA ASP A 94 -7.32 -3.81 -1.55
C ASP A 94 -7.12 -2.90 -2.77
N ASP A 95 -5.95 -2.25 -2.86
CA ASP A 95 -5.59 -1.42 -4.01
C ASP A 95 -5.28 -2.23 -5.26
N ALA A 96 -4.68 -3.42 -5.14
CA ALA A 96 -4.44 -4.33 -6.26
C ALA A 96 -5.71 -5.09 -6.69
N GLY A 97 -6.71 -5.21 -5.81
CA GLY A 97 -7.92 -5.98 -6.06
C GLY A 97 -7.71 -7.50 -5.97
N ILE A 98 -6.71 -7.95 -5.18
CA ILE A 98 -6.40 -9.38 -4.98
C ILE A 98 -6.74 -9.83 -3.56
N ASP A 99 -6.95 -11.13 -3.36
CA ASP A 99 -7.06 -11.71 -2.02
C ASP A 99 -5.64 -11.87 -1.42
N PRO A 100 -5.39 -11.45 -0.16
CA PRO A 100 -4.12 -11.75 0.52
C PRO A 100 -3.69 -13.23 0.49
N ALA A 101 -4.64 -14.17 0.32
CA ALA A 101 -4.35 -15.60 0.16
C ALA A 101 -3.68 -15.95 -1.18
N GLU A 102 -3.70 -15.05 -2.16
CA GLU A 102 -3.05 -15.20 -3.48
C GLU A 102 -1.57 -14.76 -3.46
N ILE A 103 -1.05 -14.28 -2.32
CA ILE A 103 0.36 -13.92 -2.18
C ILE A 103 1.21 -15.19 -2.07
N ASP A 104 2.11 -15.36 -3.04
CA ASP A 104 3.03 -16.51 -3.11
C ASP A 104 4.29 -16.29 -2.25
N GLU A 105 4.76 -15.04 -2.16
CA GLU A 105 6.03 -14.71 -1.51
C GLU A 105 5.91 -13.46 -0.63
N PHE A 106 6.48 -13.55 0.57
CA PHE A 106 6.52 -12.45 1.55
C PHE A 106 7.96 -12.17 1.98
N ALA A 107 8.41 -10.93 1.75
CA ALA A 107 9.71 -10.43 2.21
C ALA A 107 9.51 -9.31 3.23
N HIS A 108 10.31 -9.34 4.31
CA HIS A 108 10.27 -8.33 5.36
C HIS A 108 11.66 -7.77 5.66
N ALA A 109 11.74 -6.45 5.69
CA ALA A 109 12.90 -5.67 6.10
C ALA A 109 12.50 -4.69 7.22
N MET A 110 13.51 -4.23 7.95
CA MET A 110 13.35 -3.20 8.96
C MET A 110 14.51 -2.22 8.83
N THR A 111 14.19 -0.92 8.90
CA THR A 111 15.20 0.13 9.08
C THR A 111 15.50 0.31 10.56
N ALA A 112 16.74 -0.01 10.97
CA ALA A 112 17.20 0.26 12.33
C ALA A 112 17.48 1.76 12.53
N VAL A 113 16.72 2.41 13.42
CA VAL A 113 17.00 3.77 13.87
C VAL A 113 17.69 3.71 15.23
N SER A 114 18.96 4.12 15.27
CA SER A 114 19.73 4.22 16.50
C SER A 114 19.62 5.62 17.08
N TYR A 115 19.08 5.73 18.30
CA TYR A 115 19.15 6.96 19.09
C TYR A 115 20.24 6.79 20.15
N THR A 116 21.41 7.42 19.94
CA THR A 116 22.40 7.59 21.01
C THR A 116 21.77 8.46 22.09
N HIS A 117 21.66 7.91 23.30
CA HIS A 117 21.33 8.70 24.48
C HIS A 117 22.60 9.48 24.88
N LEU A 118 22.50 10.81 24.91
CA LEU A 118 23.53 11.72 25.41
C LEU A 118 23.54 11.76 26.94
#